data_AF-A0A2N0ZCV1-F1
#
_entry.id   AF-A0A2N0ZCV1-F1
#
_cell.length_a   1.000
_cell.length_b   1.000
_cell.length_c   1.000
_cell.angle_alpha   90.00
_cell.angle_beta   90.00
_cell.angle_gamma   90.00
#
_symmetry.space_group_name_H-M   'P 1'
#
loop_
_entity.id
_entity.type
_entity.pdbx_description
1 polymer ?
#
loop_
_entity_poly.entity_id
_entity_poly.type
_entity_poly.pdbx_seq_one_letter_code
_entity_poly.pdbx_strand_id
1 'polypeptide(L)'
;MKKTFMVSKVFIILALIAAITPISEMDQSANAFSQQVIQHGAVGDDVIELQSRLQYLGFYNGKIDGVFGWGTYWALRNFQYEFGLDIDGLAGQKTKDKLVQASDYNEGFVKEQINKGNKFSHYGGTDLNKQKQPSSSGGGAAGQGGGTGTADQNGGSQGSAGQGTVSATNVPNGFSDNDIQIMANAVYGEARGEPYIGQVAVAAVIINRVGSASFPDTVSGVIFEPRAFTAVADGQIWLTPNETARQAVLDAINGWDPSGSALYYFNPDTATSPWIWTRPQIKKIGQHIFCK
;
A
#
# COMPACT_ATOMS: atom_id res chain seq x y z
N MET A 1 49.37 -45.13 64.31
CA MET A 1 48.92 -43.92 65.02
C MET A 1 48.19 -43.02 64.03
N LYS A 2 46.95 -42.59 64.33
CA LYS A 2 46.25 -41.34 63.92
C LYS A 2 46.11 -41.09 62.39
N LYS A 3 45.00 -40.64 61.77
CA LYS A 3 43.65 -40.16 62.12
C LYS A 3 42.82 -40.12 60.82
N THR A 4 41.57 -40.58 60.90
CA THR A 4 40.29 -40.28 60.21
C THR A 4 40.10 -39.15 59.15
N PHE A 5 39.19 -39.46 58.19
CA PHE A 5 38.03 -38.71 57.63
C PHE A 5 38.13 -37.90 56.29
N MET A 6 37.32 -38.35 55.29
CA MET A 6 36.37 -37.60 54.41
C MET A 6 36.93 -36.49 53.45
N VAL A 7 36.53 -36.27 52.18
CA VAL A 7 35.22 -36.18 51.49
C VAL A 7 35.41 -36.24 49.94
N SER A 8 34.53 -36.97 49.24
CA SER A 8 33.88 -36.78 47.90
C SER A 8 34.59 -36.12 46.69
N LYS A 9 34.48 -36.78 45.51
CA LYS A 9 34.08 -36.27 44.15
C LYS A 9 34.34 -37.36 43.07
N VAL A 10 33.37 -38.21 42.69
CA VAL A 10 32.41 -38.07 41.54
C VAL A 10 33.14 -37.99 40.17
N PHE A 11 33.36 -39.12 39.49
CA PHE A 11 32.59 -39.77 38.39
C PHE A 11 32.78 -39.19 36.96
N ILE A 12 33.30 -40.08 36.08
CA ILE A 12 33.00 -40.31 34.64
C ILE A 12 33.31 -39.19 33.63
N ILE A 13 34.30 -39.46 32.78
CA ILE A 13 34.49 -38.83 31.48
C ILE A 13 34.18 -39.90 30.42
N LEU A 14 33.03 -39.77 29.75
CA LEU A 14 32.59 -40.62 28.65
C LEU A 14 32.17 -39.74 27.46
N ALA A 15 32.81 -39.98 26.32
CA ALA A 15 32.36 -39.71 24.95
C ALA A 15 31.72 -38.35 24.64
N LEU A 16 32.54 -37.41 24.17
CA LEU A 16 32.11 -36.12 23.60
C LEU A 16 32.32 -36.13 22.08
N ILE A 17 31.50 -36.90 21.37
CA ILE A 17 31.24 -36.73 19.92
C ILE A 17 29.73 -36.95 19.73
N ALA A 18 28.94 -35.93 20.05
CA ALA A 18 27.57 -35.83 19.57
C ALA A 18 27.62 -34.92 18.33
N ALA A 19 27.29 -35.52 17.18
CA ALA A 19 27.18 -34.84 15.91
C ALA A 19 26.23 -33.64 16.02
N ILE A 20 26.75 -32.46 15.72
CA ILE A 20 25.96 -31.26 15.51
C ILE A 20 25.24 -31.45 14.19
N THR A 21 24.02 -31.97 14.22
CA THR A 21 23.09 -31.78 13.12
C THR A 21 22.71 -30.30 13.12
N PRO A 22 22.89 -29.55 12.02
CA PRO A 22 22.24 -28.25 11.92
C PRO A 22 20.74 -28.53 11.97
N ILE A 23 20.11 -28.08 13.05
CA ILE A 23 18.66 -27.96 13.10
C ILE A 23 18.36 -26.90 12.04
N SER A 24 17.84 -27.34 10.88
CA SER A 24 17.15 -26.43 9.99
C SER A 24 15.99 -25.88 10.80
N GLU A 25 16.15 -24.65 11.29
CA GLU A 25 15.03 -23.86 11.77
C GLU A 25 14.05 -23.76 10.61
N MET A 26 12.97 -24.56 10.68
CA MET A 26 11.77 -24.27 9.90
C MET A 26 11.25 -22.96 10.47
N ASP A 27 11.66 -21.85 9.87
CA ASP A 27 11.12 -20.54 10.13
C ASP A 27 9.62 -20.58 9.81
N GLN A 28 8.81 -20.87 10.83
CA GLN A 28 7.37 -20.63 10.80
C GLN A 28 7.17 -19.12 10.99
N SER A 29 7.62 -18.34 10.02
CA SER A 29 7.14 -16.98 9.86
C SER A 29 5.64 -17.09 9.56
N ALA A 30 4.81 -16.77 10.57
CA ALA A 30 3.38 -16.57 10.41
C ALA A 30 3.11 -15.80 9.11
N ASN A 31 2.15 -16.24 8.30
CA ASN A 31 1.86 -15.69 6.97
C ASN A 31 1.93 -14.16 7.00
N ALA A 32 3.06 -13.63 6.53
CA ALA A 32 3.34 -12.22 6.43
C ALA A 32 2.86 -11.72 5.08
N PHE A 33 2.77 -10.39 4.95
CA PHE A 33 2.51 -9.68 3.71
C PHE A 33 3.04 -10.41 2.46
N SER A 34 2.24 -10.44 1.40
CA SER A 34 2.75 -10.90 0.10
C SER A 34 3.90 -10.01 -0.38
N GLN A 35 4.58 -10.41 -1.46
CA GLN A 35 5.65 -9.60 -2.08
C GLN A 35 5.12 -8.32 -2.77
N GLN A 36 3.80 -8.16 -2.92
CA GLN A 36 3.21 -7.06 -3.68
C GLN A 36 3.22 -5.74 -2.90
N VAL A 37 3.70 -4.64 -3.49
CA VAL A 37 3.58 -3.31 -2.87
C VAL A 37 2.11 -2.97 -2.64
N ILE A 38 1.77 -2.60 -1.40
CA ILE A 38 0.42 -2.25 -0.99
C ILE A 38 0.27 -0.72 -0.98
N GLN A 39 -0.83 -0.21 -1.51
CA GLN A 39 -1.02 1.22 -1.72
C GLN A 39 -2.49 1.61 -1.68
N HIS A 40 -2.78 2.92 -1.65
CA HIS A 40 -4.14 3.44 -1.69
C HIS A 40 -4.96 2.84 -2.86
N GLY A 41 -6.20 2.46 -2.58
CA GLY A 41 -7.10 1.76 -3.49
C GLY A 41 -6.95 0.23 -3.47
N ALA A 42 -5.86 -0.32 -2.94
CA ALA A 42 -5.70 -1.77 -2.80
C ALA A 42 -6.78 -2.37 -1.90
N VAL A 43 -7.14 -3.62 -2.18
CA VAL A 43 -8.05 -4.40 -1.36
C VAL A 43 -7.50 -5.81 -1.10
N GLY A 44 -7.95 -6.45 -0.02
CA GLY A 44 -7.67 -7.86 0.26
C GLY A 44 -6.87 -8.12 1.53
N ASP A 45 -6.35 -9.33 1.65
CA ASP A 45 -5.74 -9.85 2.88
C ASP A 45 -4.51 -9.04 3.33
N ASP A 46 -3.68 -8.63 2.37
CA ASP A 46 -2.52 -7.76 2.63
C ASP A 46 -2.93 -6.41 3.24
N VAL A 47 -4.07 -5.86 2.83
CA VAL A 47 -4.60 -4.61 3.38
C VAL A 47 -5.19 -4.84 4.78
N ILE A 48 -5.83 -5.99 5.02
CA ILE A 48 -6.30 -6.39 6.35
C ILE A 48 -5.12 -6.45 7.31
N GLU A 49 -4.02 -7.10 6.92
CA GLU A 49 -2.81 -7.16 7.71
C GLU A 49 -2.24 -5.76 7.95
N LEU A 50 -2.13 -4.93 6.91
CA LEU A 50 -1.64 -3.56 7.02
C LEU A 50 -2.44 -2.73 8.04
N GLN A 51 -3.77 -2.72 7.90
CA GLN A 51 -4.66 -2.02 8.82
C GLN A 51 -4.54 -2.56 10.25
N SER A 52 -4.43 -3.89 10.41
CA SER A 52 -4.28 -4.54 11.71
C SER A 52 -2.99 -4.10 12.40
N ARG A 53 -1.86 -4.16 11.70
CA ARG A 53 -0.55 -3.76 12.24
C ARG A 53 -0.48 -2.28 12.57
N LEU A 54 -1.01 -1.42 11.69
CA LEU A 54 -1.09 0.01 11.95
C LEU A 54 -2.00 0.32 13.16
N GLN A 55 -3.08 -0.44 13.35
CA GLN A 55 -3.95 -0.28 14.50
C GLN A 55 -3.30 -0.78 15.80
N TYR A 56 -2.56 -1.89 15.74
CA TYR A 56 -1.74 -2.41 16.85
C TYR A 56 -0.77 -1.36 17.37
N LEU A 57 -0.14 -0.65 16.44
CA LEU A 57 0.83 0.40 16.72
C LEU A 57 0.20 1.75 17.08
N GLY A 58 -1.13 1.87 17.03
CA GLY A 58 -1.86 3.09 17.36
C GLY A 58 -1.91 4.15 16.24
N PHE A 59 -1.43 3.86 15.04
CA PHE A 59 -1.50 4.79 13.90
C PHE A 59 -2.85 4.78 13.19
N TYR A 60 -3.61 3.68 13.29
CA TYR A 60 -4.89 3.51 12.61
C TYR A 60 -6.04 3.27 13.60
N ASN A 61 -7.08 4.09 13.52
CA ASN A 61 -8.28 4.00 14.37
C ASN A 61 -9.55 3.64 13.57
N GLY A 62 -9.39 3.35 12.27
CA GLY A 62 -10.48 2.96 11.39
C GLY A 62 -10.84 1.48 11.52
N LYS A 63 -11.76 1.04 10.65
CA LYS A 63 -12.18 -0.36 10.57
C LYS A 63 -11.14 -1.17 9.81
N ILE A 64 -10.78 -2.35 10.32
CA ILE A 64 -10.07 -3.36 9.54
C ILE A 64 -11.07 -4.00 8.57
N ASP A 65 -11.13 -3.48 7.36
CA ASP A 65 -12.07 -3.89 6.31
C ASP A 65 -11.40 -4.40 5.04
N GLY A 66 -10.07 -4.38 5.01
CA GLY A 66 -9.30 -4.79 3.85
C GLY A 66 -9.40 -3.82 2.68
N VAL A 67 -9.79 -2.56 2.92
CA VAL A 67 -9.84 -1.52 1.89
C VAL A 67 -8.86 -0.40 2.24
N PHE A 68 -7.89 -0.18 1.36
CA PHE A 68 -6.88 0.85 1.58
C PHE A 68 -7.41 2.21 1.13
N GLY A 69 -8.24 2.82 1.98
CA GLY A 69 -8.72 4.20 1.80
C GLY A 69 -7.84 5.26 2.46
N TRP A 70 -8.33 6.50 2.47
CA TRP A 70 -7.65 7.67 3.04
C TRP A 70 -7.20 7.52 4.49
N GLY A 71 -8.00 6.88 5.33
CA GLY A 71 -7.63 6.63 6.72
C GLY A 71 -6.38 5.75 6.83
N THR A 72 -6.31 4.68 6.03
CA THR A 72 -5.16 3.76 5.98
C THR A 72 -3.92 4.47 5.43
N TYR A 73 -4.10 5.33 4.41
CA TYR A 73 -3.02 6.14 3.83
C TYR A 73 -2.36 7.07 4.84
N TRP A 74 -3.15 7.86 5.56
CA TRP A 74 -2.61 8.77 6.56
C TRP A 74 -1.97 8.03 7.74
N ALA A 75 -2.57 6.92 8.17
CA ALA A 75 -1.96 6.06 9.18
C ALA A 75 -0.59 5.52 8.72
N LEU A 76 -0.49 5.03 7.48
CA LEU A 76 0.76 4.52 6.93
C LEU A 76 1.83 5.60 6.84
N ARG A 77 1.48 6.80 6.35
CA ARG A 77 2.44 7.92 6.26
C ARG A 77 2.90 8.39 7.63
N ASN A 78 2.02 8.45 8.62
CA ASN A 78 2.41 8.78 9.99
C ASN A 78 3.35 7.73 10.58
N PHE A 79 3.09 6.45 10.32
CA PHE A 79 3.99 5.36 10.67
C PHE A 79 5.36 5.53 9.96
N GLN A 80 5.37 5.77 8.66
CA GLN A 80 6.61 6.00 7.91
C GLN A 80 7.43 7.16 8.47
N TYR A 81 6.77 8.28 8.77
CA TYR A 81 7.39 9.44 9.41
C TYR A 81 8.01 9.08 10.77
N GLU A 82 7.25 8.45 11.66
CA GLU A 82 7.70 8.13 13.02
C GLU A 82 8.88 7.14 13.03
N PHE A 83 8.93 6.23 12.07
CA PHE A 83 9.98 5.22 11.97
C PHE A 83 11.13 5.60 11.01
N GLY A 84 11.18 6.84 10.52
CA GLY A 84 12.26 7.35 9.66
C GLY A 84 12.35 6.64 8.31
N LEU A 85 11.20 6.25 7.76
CA LEU A 85 11.06 5.67 6.43
C LEU A 85 10.73 6.74 5.39
N ASP A 86 10.80 6.35 4.13
CA ASP A 86 10.33 7.17 3.02
C ASP A 86 8.81 7.37 3.15
N ILE A 87 8.33 8.62 3.17
CA ILE A 87 6.94 8.98 3.50
C ILE A 87 6.07 9.03 2.24
N ASP A 88 6.20 8.00 1.41
CA ASP A 88 5.61 7.86 0.08
C ASP A 88 4.17 7.32 0.09
N GLY A 89 3.69 6.84 1.25
CA GLY A 89 2.37 6.22 1.40
C GLY A 89 2.26 4.83 0.77
N LEU A 90 3.38 4.17 0.50
CA LEU A 90 3.47 2.82 -0.05
C LEU A 90 3.99 1.83 1.00
N ALA A 91 3.29 0.71 1.18
CA ALA A 91 3.80 -0.41 1.96
C ALA A 91 4.67 -1.29 1.05
N GLY A 92 5.86 -0.80 0.71
CA GLY A 92 6.94 -1.58 0.11
C GLY A 92 7.64 -2.49 1.12
N GLN A 93 8.60 -3.31 0.67
CA GLN A 93 9.24 -4.33 1.51
C GLN A 93 9.82 -3.75 2.81
N LYS A 94 10.57 -2.64 2.73
CA LYS A 94 11.15 -1.97 3.91
C LYS A 94 10.08 -1.53 4.92
N THR A 95 8.97 -0.97 4.44
CA THR A 95 7.84 -0.56 5.29
C THR A 95 7.17 -1.78 5.93
N LYS A 96 6.97 -2.84 5.16
CA LYS A 96 6.38 -4.11 5.62
C LYS A 96 7.24 -4.79 6.68
N ASP A 97 8.54 -4.93 6.44
CA ASP A 97 9.49 -5.48 7.41
C ASP A 97 9.44 -4.69 8.71
N LYS A 98 9.35 -3.36 8.61
CA LYS A 98 9.25 -2.51 9.79
C LYS A 98 7.95 -2.70 10.55
N LEU A 99 6.82 -2.84 9.86
CA LEU A 99 5.52 -3.16 10.45
C LEU A 99 5.57 -4.52 11.16
N VAL A 100 6.16 -5.54 10.52
CA VAL A 100 6.32 -6.88 11.10
C VAL A 100 7.19 -6.83 12.36
N GLN A 101 8.31 -6.12 12.32
CA GLN A 101 9.21 -5.98 13.46
C GLN A 101 8.55 -5.26 14.66
N ALA A 102 7.69 -4.27 14.38
CA ALA A 102 7.13 -3.41 15.41
C ALA A 102 5.79 -3.92 15.99
N SER A 103 5.16 -4.93 15.39
CA SER A 103 3.81 -5.36 15.77
C SER A 103 3.61 -6.87 15.74
N ASP A 104 2.71 -7.36 16.59
CA ASP A 104 2.24 -8.74 16.52
C ASP A 104 0.94 -8.80 15.72
N TYR A 105 0.89 -9.71 14.74
CA TYR A 105 -0.30 -9.96 13.94
C TYR A 105 -0.76 -11.40 14.11
N ASN A 106 -2.00 -11.56 14.57
CA ASN A 106 -2.70 -12.84 14.67
C ASN A 106 -3.74 -12.93 13.56
N GLU A 107 -3.29 -13.44 12.42
CA GLU A 107 -4.11 -13.62 11.21
C GLU A 107 -5.40 -14.40 11.51
N GLY A 108 -5.28 -15.56 12.16
CA GLY A 108 -6.41 -16.45 12.45
C GLY A 108 -7.50 -15.76 13.26
N PHE A 109 -7.12 -15.04 14.31
CA PHE A 109 -8.06 -14.27 15.13
C PHE A 109 -8.73 -13.16 14.33
N VAL A 110 -7.95 -12.38 13.56
CA VAL A 110 -8.48 -11.24 12.81
C VAL A 110 -9.48 -11.73 11.76
N LYS A 111 -9.10 -12.71 10.95
CA LYS A 111 -9.97 -13.31 9.93
C LYS A 111 -11.22 -13.94 10.54
N GLU A 112 -11.11 -14.63 11.66
CA GLU A 112 -12.27 -15.21 12.36
C GLU A 112 -13.28 -14.12 12.79
N GLN A 113 -12.80 -12.98 13.32
CA GLN A 113 -13.70 -11.89 13.71
C GLN A 113 -14.36 -11.22 12.52
N ILE A 114 -13.62 -11.02 11.42
CA ILE A 114 -14.16 -10.47 10.17
C ILE A 114 -15.27 -11.39 9.63
N ASN A 115 -15.02 -12.70 9.59
CA ASN A 115 -16.01 -13.69 9.13
C ASN A 115 -17.26 -13.73 10.01
N LYS A 116 -17.12 -13.46 11.31
CA LYS A 116 -18.25 -13.32 12.25
C LYS A 116 -18.99 -11.98 12.13
N GLY A 117 -18.53 -11.05 11.30
CA GLY A 117 -19.10 -9.72 11.13
C GLY A 117 -18.81 -8.76 12.30
N ASN A 118 -17.88 -9.11 13.19
CA ASN A 118 -17.51 -8.28 14.33
C ASN A 118 -16.71 -7.05 13.87
N LYS A 119 -16.83 -5.94 14.62
CA LYS A 119 -16.03 -4.74 14.40
C LYS A 119 -14.91 -4.67 15.43
N PHE A 120 -13.72 -4.30 14.97
CA PHE A 120 -12.62 -3.90 15.85
C PHE A 120 -12.78 -2.42 16.16
N SER A 121 -12.94 -2.07 17.44
CA SER A 121 -12.77 -0.68 17.90
C SER A 121 -11.29 -0.36 18.11
N HIS A 122 -10.48 -1.38 18.40
CA HIS A 122 -9.03 -1.34 18.53
C HIS A 122 -8.48 -2.78 18.46
N TYR A 123 -7.37 -2.97 17.75
CA TYR A 123 -6.63 -4.23 17.68
C TYR A 123 -5.22 -3.99 18.22
N GLY A 124 -4.70 -4.87 19.07
CA GLY A 124 -3.37 -4.78 19.67
C GLY A 124 -3.30 -4.22 21.11
N GLY A 125 -2.16 -4.41 21.77
CA GLY A 125 -1.81 -3.84 23.09
C GLY A 125 -2.69 -4.22 24.30
N THR A 126 -3.73 -5.04 24.13
CA THR A 126 -4.72 -5.40 25.15
C THR A 126 -5.17 -6.87 25.01
N ASP A 127 -5.90 -7.40 26.00
CA ASP A 127 -6.45 -8.78 25.93
C ASP A 127 -7.40 -8.95 24.73
N LEU A 128 -7.25 -10.03 23.95
CA LEU A 128 -8.03 -10.32 22.74
C LEU A 128 -9.55 -10.33 22.97
N ASN A 129 -10.01 -10.66 24.18
CA ASN A 129 -11.43 -10.66 24.52
C ASN A 129 -12.02 -9.25 24.67
N LYS A 130 -11.16 -8.23 24.87
CA LYS A 130 -11.54 -6.82 25.04
C LYS A 130 -11.46 -6.02 23.74
N GLN A 131 -10.87 -6.59 22.68
CA GLN A 131 -10.64 -5.93 21.39
C GLN A 131 -11.84 -5.97 20.43
N LYS A 132 -12.94 -6.61 20.84
CA LYS A 132 -14.14 -6.84 20.01
C LYS A 132 -15.29 -5.96 20.48
N GLN A 133 -15.99 -5.31 19.55
CA GLN A 133 -17.35 -4.84 19.79
C GLN A 133 -18.34 -5.77 19.07
N PRO A 134 -19.38 -6.29 19.75
CA PRO A 134 -20.47 -6.99 19.09
C PRO A 134 -21.08 -6.07 18.02
N SER A 135 -21.31 -6.59 16.82
CA SER A 135 -22.10 -5.86 15.83
C SER A 135 -23.50 -5.62 16.39
N SER A 136 -23.91 -4.36 16.54
CA SER A 136 -25.28 -4.00 16.90
C SER A 136 -26.23 -4.38 15.75
N SER A 137 -26.66 -5.64 15.72
CA SER A 137 -27.80 -6.07 14.92
C SER A 137 -29.08 -5.74 15.70
N GLY A 138 -29.75 -4.66 15.28
CA GLY A 138 -31.20 -4.43 15.42
C GLY A 138 -31.80 -4.53 16.82
N GLY A 139 -32.06 -3.37 17.43
CA GLY A 139 -32.98 -3.29 18.56
C GLY A 139 -34.34 -3.88 18.20
N GLY A 140 -34.82 -4.78 19.06
CA GLY A 140 -36.16 -5.33 18.96
C GLY A 140 -37.21 -4.25 19.15
N ALA A 141 -38.07 -4.08 18.16
CA ALA A 141 -39.38 -3.48 18.32
C ALA A 141 -40.42 -4.55 17.98
N ALA A 142 -41.24 -4.87 18.98
CA ALA A 142 -42.39 -5.75 18.86
C ALA A 142 -43.36 -5.21 17.79
N GLY A 143 -43.78 -6.08 16.88
CA GLY A 143 -44.77 -5.77 15.84
C GLY A 143 -45.34 -7.07 15.26
N GLN A 144 -46.62 -7.29 15.55
CA GLN A 144 -47.40 -8.49 15.34
C GLN A 144 -48.02 -8.55 13.93
N GLY A 145 -48.14 -9.76 13.36
CA GLY A 145 -48.87 -10.09 12.11
C GLY A 145 -47.92 -10.62 11.02
N GLY A 146 -48.03 -11.81 10.43
CA GLY A 146 -49.18 -12.70 10.21
C GLY A 146 -49.28 -12.94 8.69
N GLY A 147 -48.96 -14.16 8.20
CA GLY A 147 -49.32 -14.58 6.82
C GLY A 147 -48.25 -15.31 5.99
N THR A 148 -48.23 -16.64 6.12
CA THR A 148 -48.00 -17.72 5.13
C THR A 148 -47.46 -17.43 3.71
N GLY A 149 -46.46 -18.22 3.28
CA GLY A 149 -46.06 -18.38 1.87
C GLY A 149 -44.89 -19.36 1.66
N THR A 150 -45.24 -20.65 1.58
CA THR A 150 -44.63 -21.84 0.92
C THR A 150 -43.14 -21.92 0.57
N ALA A 151 -42.58 -23.07 0.93
CA ALA A 151 -41.27 -23.63 0.59
C ALA A 151 -41.00 -23.78 -0.91
N ASP A 152 -39.73 -23.64 -1.29
CA ASP A 152 -39.13 -24.54 -2.26
C ASP A 152 -37.74 -24.97 -1.77
N GLN A 153 -37.55 -26.28 -1.75
CA GLN A 153 -36.32 -26.97 -1.35
C GLN A 153 -35.61 -27.41 -2.62
N ASN A 154 -34.33 -27.09 -2.77
CA ASN A 154 -33.39 -28.12 -3.19
C ASN A 154 -31.99 -27.84 -2.67
N GLY A 155 -31.38 -28.88 -2.12
CA GLY A 155 -30.10 -28.86 -1.44
C GLY A 155 -28.93 -29.20 -2.37
N GLY A 156 -27.72 -29.03 -1.84
CA GLY A 156 -26.50 -29.42 -2.53
C GLY A 156 -25.25 -28.76 -1.96
N SER A 157 -24.85 -29.16 -0.76
CA SER A 157 -23.51 -28.89 -0.23
C SER A 157 -22.55 -29.95 -0.74
N GLN A 158 -21.41 -29.53 -1.32
CA GLN A 158 -20.03 -29.95 -1.00
C GLN A 158 -19.09 -29.83 -2.20
N GLY A 159 -17.96 -29.16 -1.98
CA GLY A 159 -16.83 -29.13 -2.90
C GLY A 159 -15.77 -28.09 -2.51
N SER A 160 -15.03 -28.37 -1.43
CA SER A 160 -13.80 -27.66 -1.08
C SER A 160 -12.68 -28.07 -2.03
N ALA A 161 -12.01 -27.11 -2.69
CA ALA A 161 -10.60 -27.17 -3.09
C ALA A 161 -10.15 -25.84 -3.70
N GLY A 162 -9.16 -25.19 -3.08
CA GLY A 162 -8.43 -24.05 -3.65
C GLY A 162 -8.58 -22.73 -2.88
N GLN A 163 -8.07 -22.64 -1.66
CA GLN A 163 -7.72 -21.34 -1.06
C GLN A 163 -6.50 -20.80 -1.82
N GLY A 164 -6.77 -20.09 -2.92
CA GLY A 164 -5.84 -19.12 -3.47
C GLY A 164 -5.99 -17.83 -2.67
N THR A 165 -4.93 -17.39 -2.01
CA THR A 165 -4.79 -16.02 -1.48
C THR A 165 -5.12 -15.04 -2.62
N VAL A 166 -6.21 -14.29 -2.50
CA VAL A 166 -6.56 -13.24 -3.45
C VAL A 166 -5.54 -12.11 -3.26
N SER A 167 -4.47 -12.16 -4.06
CA SER A 167 -3.46 -11.10 -4.16
C SER A 167 -4.08 -9.88 -4.82
N ALA A 168 -3.65 -8.68 -4.46
CA ALA A 168 -4.25 -7.46 -5.00
C ALA A 168 -4.05 -7.39 -6.53
N THR A 169 -5.11 -7.08 -7.27
CA THR A 169 -5.07 -7.05 -8.73
C THR A 169 -4.48 -5.72 -9.21
N ASN A 170 -3.34 -5.74 -9.92
CA ASN A 170 -2.78 -4.57 -10.61
C ASN A 170 -2.96 -4.71 -12.13
N VAL A 171 -3.40 -3.65 -12.81
CA VAL A 171 -3.33 -3.48 -14.28
C VAL A 171 -1.89 -3.07 -14.71
N PRO A 172 -1.63 -2.77 -16.00
CA PRO A 172 -0.51 -3.32 -16.79
C PRO A 172 0.87 -3.18 -16.13
N ASN A 173 1.70 -4.23 -16.26
CA ASN A 173 3.02 -4.38 -15.65
C ASN A 173 3.81 -3.06 -15.54
N GLY A 174 3.91 -2.54 -14.32
CA GLY A 174 4.75 -1.38 -13.96
C GLY A 174 3.98 -0.19 -13.38
N PHE A 175 2.68 -0.06 -13.65
CA PHE A 175 1.86 1.05 -13.14
C PHE A 175 0.53 0.55 -12.60
N SER A 176 0.19 0.94 -11.38
CA SER A 176 -1.08 0.61 -10.75
C SER A 176 -2.23 1.52 -11.23
N ASP A 177 -3.48 1.14 -10.95
CA ASP A 177 -4.64 2.02 -11.19
C ASP A 177 -4.52 3.37 -10.47
N ASN A 178 -3.95 3.37 -9.26
CA ASN A 178 -3.70 4.60 -8.51
C ASN A 178 -2.67 5.48 -9.23
N ASP A 179 -1.58 4.91 -9.74
CA ASP A 179 -0.57 5.65 -10.52
C ASP A 179 -1.22 6.32 -11.72
N ILE A 180 -2.04 5.57 -12.46
CA ILE A 180 -2.78 6.09 -13.62
C ILE A 180 -3.71 7.23 -13.18
N GLN A 181 -4.42 7.10 -12.06
CA GLN A 181 -5.30 8.12 -11.53
C GLN A 181 -4.55 9.40 -11.16
N ILE A 182 -3.50 9.31 -10.35
CA ILE A 182 -2.75 10.49 -9.90
C ILE A 182 -1.99 11.14 -11.07
N MET A 183 -1.45 10.35 -12.00
CA MET A 183 -0.87 10.88 -13.24
C MET A 183 -1.91 11.62 -14.06
N ALA A 184 -3.10 11.07 -14.23
CA ALA A 184 -4.14 11.70 -15.04
C ALA A 184 -4.61 13.03 -14.43
N ASN A 185 -4.76 13.09 -13.11
CA ASN A 185 -5.11 14.33 -12.42
C ASN A 185 -3.98 15.36 -12.46
N ALA A 186 -2.72 14.94 -12.34
CA ALA A 186 -1.55 15.80 -12.53
C ALA A 186 -1.52 16.36 -13.96
N VAL A 187 -1.61 15.50 -14.97
CA VAL A 187 -1.66 15.88 -16.39
C VAL A 187 -2.80 16.84 -16.67
N TYR A 188 -3.98 16.61 -16.08
CA TYR A 188 -5.11 17.51 -16.26
C TYR A 188 -4.85 18.89 -15.62
N GLY A 189 -4.26 18.96 -14.43
CA GLY A 189 -3.89 20.24 -13.82
C GLY A 189 -2.89 21.03 -14.66
N GLU A 190 -1.93 20.34 -15.27
CA GLU A 190 -0.84 20.98 -16.02
C GLU A 190 -1.21 21.30 -17.47
N ALA A 191 -2.04 20.49 -18.11
CA ALA A 191 -2.26 20.53 -19.56
C ALA A 191 -3.75 20.58 -19.95
N ARG A 192 -4.65 20.98 -19.04
CA ARG A 192 -6.05 21.23 -19.41
C ARG A 192 -6.14 22.35 -20.46
N GLY A 193 -6.80 22.03 -21.58
CA GLY A 193 -6.95 22.97 -22.70
C GLY A 193 -5.82 22.90 -23.73
N GLU A 194 -4.74 22.17 -23.45
CA GLU A 194 -3.68 21.88 -24.41
C GLU A 194 -4.14 20.86 -25.46
N PRO A 195 -3.53 20.86 -26.67
CA PRO A 195 -3.76 19.79 -27.64
C PRO A 195 -3.43 18.42 -27.02
N TYR A 196 -4.08 17.35 -27.49
CA TYR A 196 -3.92 16.01 -26.93
C TYR A 196 -2.45 15.56 -26.85
N ILE A 197 -1.66 15.83 -27.89
CA ILE A 197 -0.21 15.57 -27.91
C ILE A 197 0.56 16.29 -26.78
N GLY A 198 0.10 17.45 -26.33
CA GLY A 198 0.65 18.17 -25.18
C GLY A 198 0.33 17.50 -23.84
N GLN A 199 -0.87 16.92 -23.70
CA GLN A 199 -1.23 16.12 -22.51
C GLN A 199 -0.40 14.84 -22.44
N VAL A 200 -0.21 14.14 -23.56
CA VAL A 200 0.70 12.97 -23.64
C VAL A 200 2.14 13.38 -23.32
N ALA A 201 2.58 14.56 -23.78
CA ALA A 201 3.92 15.06 -23.48
C ALA A 201 4.17 15.30 -21.98
N VAL A 202 3.18 15.84 -21.24
CA VAL A 202 3.29 15.99 -19.78
C VAL A 202 3.30 14.63 -19.08
N ALA A 203 2.46 13.68 -19.51
CA ALA A 203 2.47 12.32 -18.98
C ALA A 203 3.83 11.63 -19.20
N ALA A 204 4.42 11.79 -20.39
CA ALA A 204 5.73 11.27 -20.71
C ALA A 204 6.84 11.90 -19.84
N VAL A 205 6.75 13.20 -19.51
CA VAL A 205 7.70 13.84 -18.56
C VAL A 205 7.63 13.17 -17.19
N ILE A 206 6.44 12.81 -16.67
CA ILE A 206 6.32 12.07 -15.40
C ILE A 206 7.07 10.75 -15.49
N ILE A 207 6.87 9.98 -16.55
CA ILE A 207 7.52 8.68 -16.77
C ILE A 207 9.04 8.85 -16.93
N ASN A 208 9.50 9.88 -17.65
CA ASN A 208 10.91 10.19 -17.82
C ASN A 208 11.59 10.55 -16.49
N ARG A 209 10.89 11.24 -15.58
CA ARG A 209 11.38 11.52 -14.24
C ARG A 209 11.52 10.24 -13.43
N VAL A 210 10.52 9.36 -13.44
CA VAL A 210 10.60 8.04 -12.78
C VAL A 210 11.82 7.24 -13.27
N GLY A 211 12.16 7.34 -14.56
CA GLY A 211 13.34 6.70 -15.14
C GLY A 211 14.67 7.44 -14.96
N SER A 212 14.70 8.60 -14.30
CA SER A 212 15.88 9.46 -14.18
C SER A 212 16.43 9.46 -12.76
N ALA A 213 17.73 9.24 -12.61
CA ALA A 213 18.42 9.26 -11.32
C ALA A 213 18.41 10.64 -10.61
N SER A 214 17.92 11.70 -11.26
CA SER A 214 17.77 13.04 -10.68
C SER A 214 16.43 13.27 -9.97
N PHE A 215 15.53 12.28 -10.00
CA PHE A 215 14.18 12.35 -9.46
C PHE A 215 13.86 11.07 -8.66
N PRO A 216 12.78 11.07 -7.86
CA PRO A 216 12.27 9.84 -7.26
C PRO A 216 11.93 8.78 -8.32
N ASP A 217 12.11 7.51 -7.95
CA ASP A 217 11.93 6.34 -8.82
C ASP A 217 10.52 5.74 -8.77
N THR A 218 9.55 6.51 -8.26
CA THR A 218 8.13 6.13 -8.22
C THR A 218 7.24 7.27 -8.72
N VAL A 219 6.10 6.93 -9.33
CA VAL A 219 5.12 7.92 -9.81
C VAL A 219 4.65 8.83 -8.68
N SER A 220 4.32 8.24 -7.53
CA SER A 220 3.95 8.98 -6.32
C SER A 220 5.07 9.95 -5.91
N GLY A 221 6.31 9.47 -5.83
CA GLY A 221 7.46 10.31 -5.50
C GLY A 221 7.61 11.51 -6.42
N VAL A 222 7.53 11.30 -7.74
CA VAL A 222 7.63 12.36 -8.75
C VAL A 222 6.46 13.37 -8.64
N ILE A 223 5.23 12.89 -8.46
CA ILE A 223 4.04 13.75 -8.43
C ILE A 223 3.99 14.58 -7.15
N PHE A 224 4.38 14.01 -6.01
CA PHE A 224 4.32 14.68 -4.70
C PHE A 224 5.59 15.46 -4.35
N GLU A 225 6.57 15.56 -5.26
CA GLU A 225 7.68 16.48 -5.07
C GLU A 225 7.16 17.92 -4.84
N PRO A 226 7.71 18.67 -3.87
CA PRO A 226 7.20 19.99 -3.52
C PRO A 226 7.13 20.94 -4.72
N ARG A 227 5.90 21.37 -5.06
CA ARG A 227 5.58 22.29 -6.16
C ARG A 227 5.86 21.74 -7.57
N ALA A 228 5.97 20.42 -7.72
CA ALA A 228 6.15 19.80 -9.04
C ALA A 228 4.88 19.86 -9.90
N PHE A 229 3.69 19.71 -9.29
CA PHE A 229 2.39 19.70 -9.97
C PHE A 229 1.36 20.53 -9.21
N THR A 230 0.67 21.41 -9.93
CA THR A 230 -0.37 22.31 -9.38
C THR A 230 -1.54 21.54 -8.78
N ALA A 231 -1.96 20.44 -9.41
CA ALA A 231 -3.05 19.58 -8.97
C ALA A 231 -2.89 19.03 -7.55
N VAL A 232 -1.65 18.90 -7.05
CA VAL A 232 -1.36 18.49 -5.67
C VAL A 232 -1.69 19.61 -4.70
N ALA A 233 -1.22 20.83 -4.98
CA ALA A 233 -1.47 22.00 -4.13
C ALA A 233 -2.95 22.39 -4.11
N ASP A 234 -3.64 22.23 -5.25
CA ASP A 234 -5.06 22.57 -5.40
C ASP A 234 -6.00 21.46 -4.89
N GLY A 235 -5.45 20.37 -4.33
CA GLY A 235 -6.20 19.23 -3.81
C GLY A 235 -6.96 18.43 -4.87
N GLN A 236 -6.67 18.64 -6.15
CA GLN A 236 -7.36 18.00 -7.28
C GLN A 236 -6.82 16.60 -7.61
N ILE A 237 -5.66 16.23 -7.03
CA ILE A 237 -4.95 14.98 -7.37
C ILE A 237 -5.75 13.71 -7.08
N TRP A 238 -6.80 13.78 -6.25
CA TRP A 238 -7.61 12.64 -5.81
C TRP A 238 -9.02 12.60 -6.40
N LEU A 239 -9.33 13.46 -7.37
CA LEU A 239 -10.63 13.46 -8.02
C LEU A 239 -10.74 12.34 -9.06
N THR A 240 -11.96 12.14 -9.58
CA THR A 240 -12.17 11.30 -10.76
C THR A 240 -11.41 11.89 -11.95
N PRO A 241 -10.51 11.12 -12.59
CA PRO A 241 -9.74 11.60 -13.72
C PRO A 241 -10.61 12.12 -14.86
N ASN A 242 -10.12 13.17 -15.51
CA ASN A 242 -10.61 13.51 -16.84
C ASN A 242 -10.24 12.38 -17.83
N GLU A 243 -11.22 11.91 -18.61
CA GLU A 243 -11.03 10.76 -19.49
C GLU A 243 -9.93 10.99 -20.55
N THR A 244 -9.84 12.21 -21.09
CA THR A 244 -8.80 12.56 -22.07
C THR A 244 -7.40 12.53 -21.43
N ALA A 245 -7.26 13.06 -20.22
CA ALA A 245 -5.99 13.02 -19.49
C ALA A 245 -5.61 11.58 -19.10
N ARG A 246 -6.59 10.76 -18.72
CA ARG A 246 -6.38 9.33 -18.44
C ARG A 246 -5.89 8.59 -19.69
N GLN A 247 -6.51 8.83 -20.85
CA GLN A 247 -6.05 8.23 -22.10
C GLN A 247 -4.64 8.69 -22.49
N ALA A 248 -4.31 9.97 -22.27
CA ALA A 248 -2.97 10.50 -22.52
C ALA A 248 -1.89 9.83 -21.65
N VAL A 249 -2.22 9.51 -20.39
CA VAL A 249 -1.36 8.73 -19.50
C VAL A 249 -1.14 7.32 -20.02
N LEU A 250 -2.21 6.63 -20.41
CA LEU A 250 -2.12 5.27 -20.96
C LEU A 250 -1.26 5.23 -22.24
N ASP A 251 -1.41 6.23 -23.12
CA ASP A 251 -0.62 6.35 -24.33
C ASP A 251 0.88 6.56 -24.03
N ALA A 252 1.20 7.38 -23.03
CA ALA A 252 2.57 7.57 -22.58
C ALA A 252 3.15 6.29 -21.94
N ILE A 253 2.37 5.58 -21.12
CA ILE A 253 2.75 4.27 -20.54
C ILE A 253 3.02 3.23 -21.65
N ASN A 254 2.26 3.29 -22.74
CA ASN A 254 2.47 2.44 -23.93
C ASN A 254 3.68 2.86 -24.78
N GLY A 255 4.47 3.84 -24.31
CA GLY A 255 5.74 4.23 -24.91
C GLY A 255 5.66 5.45 -25.83
N TRP A 256 4.53 6.15 -25.92
CA TRP A 256 4.45 7.37 -26.72
C TRP A 256 5.02 8.57 -25.96
N ASP A 257 6.24 8.98 -26.33
CA ASP A 257 6.87 10.20 -25.81
C ASP A 257 7.05 11.29 -26.89
N PRO A 258 6.07 12.19 -27.07
CA PRO A 258 6.19 13.32 -27.99
C PRO A 258 7.16 14.41 -27.52
N SER A 259 7.54 14.43 -26.23
CA SER A 259 8.39 15.47 -25.63
C SER A 259 9.86 15.38 -26.06
N GLY A 260 10.32 14.18 -26.49
CA GLY A 260 11.73 13.91 -26.80
C GLY A 260 12.56 13.59 -25.55
N SER A 261 11.99 12.82 -24.64
CA SER A 261 12.57 12.45 -23.35
C SER A 261 12.85 13.66 -22.45
N ALA A 262 11.95 14.63 -22.46
CA ALA A 262 12.06 15.83 -21.63
C ALA A 262 11.89 15.49 -20.14
N LEU A 263 12.57 16.25 -19.28
CA LEU A 263 12.45 16.18 -17.81
C LEU A 263 11.76 17.41 -17.23
N TYR A 264 11.72 18.49 -18.00
CA TYR A 264 11.13 19.76 -17.61
C TYR A 264 10.25 20.32 -18.73
N TYR A 265 9.29 21.15 -18.36
CA TYR A 265 8.54 21.98 -19.29
C TYR A 265 8.18 23.31 -18.63
N PHE A 266 7.87 24.31 -19.43
CA PHE A 266 7.35 25.59 -18.94
C PHE A 266 6.54 26.32 -20.00
N ASN A 267 5.63 27.18 -19.56
CA ASN A 267 4.95 28.13 -20.43
C ASN A 267 5.82 29.42 -20.54
N PRO A 268 6.34 29.77 -21.72
CA PRO A 268 7.23 30.91 -21.90
C PRO A 268 6.57 32.26 -21.60
N ASP A 269 5.23 32.32 -21.61
CA ASP A 269 4.47 33.55 -21.38
C ASP A 269 4.28 33.82 -19.87
N THR A 270 4.41 32.80 -19.02
CA THR A 270 4.17 32.90 -17.56
C THR A 270 5.35 32.48 -16.69
N ALA A 271 6.37 31.83 -17.26
CA ALA A 271 7.51 31.33 -16.49
C ALA A 271 8.39 32.45 -15.92
N THR A 272 8.50 32.48 -14.59
CA THR A 272 9.28 33.48 -13.85
C THR A 272 10.66 33.00 -13.40
N SER A 273 10.92 31.69 -13.43
CA SER A 273 12.19 31.11 -12.98
C SER A 273 13.30 31.35 -14.01
N PRO A 274 14.39 32.09 -13.69
CA PRO A 274 15.49 32.29 -14.65
C PRO A 274 16.21 30.97 -15.00
N TRP A 275 16.25 30.04 -14.04
CA TRP A 275 16.90 28.73 -14.22
C TRP A 275 16.25 27.91 -15.34
N ILE A 276 14.92 27.95 -15.49
CA ILE A 276 14.24 27.12 -16.51
C ILE A 276 14.64 27.52 -17.93
N TRP A 277 14.94 28.80 -18.15
CA TRP A 277 15.41 29.34 -19.43
C TRP A 277 16.83 28.92 -19.80
N THR A 278 17.61 28.41 -18.83
CA THR A 278 18.96 27.88 -19.06
C THR A 278 18.95 26.42 -19.54
N ARG A 279 17.80 25.73 -19.44
CA ARG A 279 17.69 24.32 -19.82
C ARG A 279 17.72 24.15 -21.35
N PRO A 280 18.39 23.12 -21.89
CA PRO A 280 18.36 22.82 -23.32
C PRO A 280 16.92 22.57 -23.79
N GLN A 281 16.41 23.47 -24.65
CA GLN A 281 15.06 23.40 -25.18
C GLN A 281 14.99 22.39 -26.32
N ILE A 282 14.02 21.47 -26.26
CA ILE A 282 13.83 20.41 -27.26
C ILE A 282 12.84 20.88 -28.33
N LYS A 283 11.63 21.25 -27.91
CA LYS A 283 10.53 21.68 -28.79
C LYS A 283 9.41 22.37 -28.00
N LYS A 284 8.51 23.04 -28.72
CA LYS A 284 7.25 23.58 -28.18
C LYS A 284 6.08 22.72 -28.64
N ILE A 285 5.19 22.34 -27.72
CA ILE A 285 3.91 21.68 -28.00
C ILE A 285 2.83 22.46 -27.27
N GLY A 286 1.87 23.02 -28.01
CA GLY A 286 0.88 23.93 -27.43
C GLY A 286 1.56 25.13 -26.78
N GLN A 287 1.24 25.40 -25.52
CA GLN A 287 1.82 26.48 -24.74
C GLN A 287 3.14 26.10 -24.06
N HIS A 288 3.50 24.81 -24.00
CA HIS A 288 4.68 24.36 -23.27
C HIS A 288 5.93 24.18 -24.14
N ILE A 289 7.07 24.69 -23.66
CA ILE A 289 8.40 24.33 -24.15
C ILE A 289 8.94 23.20 -23.28
N PHE A 290 9.32 22.08 -23.90
CA PHE A 290 9.87 20.89 -23.25
C PHE A 290 11.41 20.90 -23.30
N CYS A 291 12.05 20.52 -22.19
CA CYS A 291 13.50 20.68 -21.98
C CYS A 291 14.15 19.48 -21.29
N LYS A 292 15.47 19.35 -21.47
CA LYS A 292 16.34 18.44 -20.71
C LYS A 292 16.81 19.04 -19.40
#